data_AF-A0A3D2MJR3-F1
#
_entry.id   AF-A0A3D2MJR3-F1
#
_cell.length_a   1.000
_cell.length_b   1.000
_cell.length_c   1.000
_cell.angle_alpha   90.00
_cell.angle_beta   90.00
_cell.angle_gamma   90.00
#
_symmetry.space_group_name_H-M   'P 1'
#
loop_
_entity.id
_entity.type
_entity.pdbx_description
1 polymer ?
#
loop_
_entity_poly.entity_id
_entity_poly.type
_entity_poly.pdbx_seq_one_letter_code
_entity_poly.pdbx_strand_id
1 'polypeptide(L)'
;MTTLTIGDVEIIALIDGAAGLLLKLGEVFPTIRPEQWEAFYRRYPRVFADTAIWHIYYNCYLVRIHDYVCLVDTGVGPGPYMGQLHGKLLDALRAHEINPEDVNTVFLTHAHSDHVGL
;
A
#
# COMPACT_ATOMS: atom_id res chain seq x y z
N MET A 1 -3.89 9.64 -11.53
CA MET A 1 -2.84 8.87 -12.24
C MET A 1 -2.27 7.86 -11.26
N THR A 2 -2.38 6.57 -11.56
CA THR A 2 -1.76 5.47 -10.81
C THR A 2 -0.44 5.01 -11.44
N THR A 3 -0.11 5.52 -12.64
CA THR A 3 1.11 5.21 -13.38
C THR A 3 2.03 6.43 -13.46
N LEU A 4 3.32 6.19 -13.27
CA LEU A 4 4.41 7.15 -13.45
C LEU A 4 5.44 6.55 -14.42
N THR A 5 5.95 7.36 -15.35
CA THR A 5 7.00 6.94 -16.28
C THR A 5 8.27 7.74 -16.01
N ILE A 6 9.40 7.04 -15.90
CA ILE A 6 10.75 7.62 -15.72
C ILE A 6 11.67 7.01 -16.76
N GLY A 7 11.96 7.75 -17.84
CA GLY A 7 12.65 7.19 -18.99
C GLY A 7 11.85 6.02 -19.58
N ASP A 8 12.49 4.86 -19.72
CA ASP A 8 11.86 3.63 -20.24
C ASP A 8 11.20 2.77 -19.15
N VAL A 9 11.15 3.26 -17.91
CA VAL A 9 10.54 2.54 -16.77
C VAL A 9 9.13 3.03 -16.53
N GLU A 10 8.18 2.10 -16.54
CA GLU A 10 6.81 2.34 -16.10
C GLU A 10 6.63 1.81 -14.66
N ILE A 11 6.10 2.66 -13.78
CA ILE A 11 5.81 2.34 -12.38
C ILE A 11 4.30 2.47 -12.16
N ILE A 12 3.65 1.38 -11.77
CA ILE A 12 2.21 1.32 -11.51
C ILE A 12 2.00 1.10 -10.01
N ALA A 13 1.30 2.02 -9.37
CA ALA A 13 0.87 1.87 -7.99
C ALA A 13 -0.39 0.98 -7.93
N LEU A 14 -0.30 -0.12 -7.19
CA LEU A 14 -1.38 -1.08 -6.98
C LEU A 14 -1.85 -0.99 -5.54
N ILE A 15 -3.13 -0.69 -5.32
CA ILE A 15 -3.71 -0.63 -3.97
C ILE A 15 -4.21 -2.02 -3.62
N ASP A 16 -3.52 -2.70 -2.71
CA ASP A 16 -3.94 -3.99 -2.18
C ASP A 16 -5.09 -3.82 -1.17
N GLY A 17 -5.10 -2.72 -0.42
CA GLY A 17 -6.19 -2.40 0.48
C GLY A 17 -5.98 -1.10 1.22
N ALA A 18 -7.00 -0.69 1.99
CA ALA A 18 -6.90 0.44 2.90
C ALA A 18 -7.77 0.19 4.14
N ALA A 19 -7.22 0.49 5.31
CA ALA A 19 -7.92 0.31 6.58
C ALA A 19 -7.47 1.34 7.62
N GLY A 20 -8.35 1.62 8.58
CA GLY A 20 -7.96 2.32 9.80
C GLY A 20 -7.06 1.42 10.65
N LEU A 21 -5.97 1.97 11.15
CA LEU A 21 -5.13 1.27 12.12
C LEU A 21 -5.94 1.00 13.39
N LEU A 22 -5.71 -0.18 14.00
CA LEU A 22 -6.37 -0.54 15.25
C LEU A 22 -5.93 0.31 16.44
N LEU A 23 -4.70 0.84 16.39
CA LEU A 23 -4.14 1.76 17.38
C LEU A 23 -4.44 3.21 17.00
N LYS A 24 -4.69 4.06 18.00
CA LYS A 24 -4.82 5.51 17.79
C LYS A 24 -3.45 6.14 17.52
N LEU A 25 -3.45 7.28 16.83
CA LEU A 25 -2.24 8.06 16.53
C LEU A 25 -1.41 8.36 17.78
N GLY A 26 -2.05 8.71 18.90
CA GLY A 26 -1.35 8.97 20.17
C GLY A 26 -0.75 7.71 20.82
N GLU A 27 -1.17 6.51 20.45
CA GLU A 27 -0.57 5.26 20.91
C GLU A 27 0.63 4.88 20.04
N VAL A 28 0.55 5.13 18.72
CA VAL A 28 1.64 4.89 17.76
C VAL A 28 2.76 5.93 17.90
N PHE A 29 2.38 7.19 18.11
CA PHE A 29 3.28 8.33 18.21
C PHE A 29 3.09 9.08 19.54
N PRO A 30 3.40 8.45 20.68
CA PRO A 30 3.06 8.97 22.01
C PRO A 30 3.78 10.26 22.39
N THR A 31 4.84 10.63 21.65
CA THR A 31 5.61 11.85 21.87
C THR A 31 5.08 13.06 21.12
N ILE A 32 4.09 12.89 20.23
CA ILE A 32 3.54 13.97 19.41
C ILE A 32 2.30 14.55 20.08
N ARG A 33 2.32 15.85 20.35
CA ARG A 33 1.17 16.55 20.94
C ARG A 33 0.05 16.75 19.90
N PRO A 34 -1.24 16.76 20.31
CA PRO A 34 -2.38 16.90 19.39
C PRO A 34 -2.26 18.07 18.41
N GLU A 35 -1.75 19.22 18.85
CA GLU A 35 -1.68 20.45 18.04
C GLU A 35 -0.68 20.33 16.89
N GLN A 36 0.29 19.42 17.00
CA GLN A 36 1.27 19.18 15.95
C GLN A 36 0.68 18.44 14.75
N TRP A 37 -0.45 17.74 14.94
CA TRP A 37 -1.15 17.04 13.87
C TRP A 37 -2.00 17.95 12.98
N GLU A 38 -2.34 19.15 13.44
CA GLU A 38 -3.27 20.06 12.76
C GLU A 38 -2.85 20.38 11.31
N ALA A 39 -1.55 20.60 11.10
CA ALA A 39 -1.00 20.83 9.77
C ALA A 39 -1.18 19.63 8.83
N PHE A 40 -1.10 18.41 9.38
CA PHE A 40 -1.22 17.17 8.61
C PHE A 40 -2.66 16.83 8.27
N TYR A 41 -3.62 17.07 9.17
CA TYR A 41 -5.05 16.88 8.86
C TYR A 41 -5.45 17.69 7.63
N ARG A 42 -4.99 18.94 7.55
CA ARG A 42 -5.25 19.82 6.40
C ARG A 42 -4.47 19.40 5.16
N ARG A 43 -3.21 18.99 5.30
CA ARG A 43 -2.35 18.69 4.16
C ARG A 43 -2.65 17.34 3.52
N TYR A 44 -3.03 16.35 4.33
CA TYR A 44 -3.21 14.95 3.95
C TYR A 44 -4.52 14.37 4.49
N PRO A 45 -5.69 14.96 4.20
CA PRO A 45 -6.95 14.53 4.82
C PRO A 45 -7.30 13.06 4.54
N ARG A 46 -6.75 12.46 3.47
CA ARG A 46 -7.00 11.07 3.08
C ARG A 46 -6.29 10.03 3.95
N VAL A 47 -5.27 10.40 4.73
CA VAL A 47 -4.58 9.46 5.63
C VAL A 47 -5.17 9.47 7.03
N PHE A 48 -6.33 10.08 7.23
CA PHE A 48 -6.99 10.14 8.52
C PHE A 48 -8.43 9.67 8.34
N ALA A 49 -8.83 8.62 9.06
CA ALA A 49 -10.23 8.20 9.10
C ALA A 49 -11.03 9.14 10.02
N ASP A 50 -10.38 9.62 11.07
CA ASP A 50 -10.75 10.75 11.92
C ASP A 50 -9.47 11.37 12.52
N THR A 51 -9.59 12.28 13.48
CA THR A 51 -8.42 12.94 14.13
C THR A 51 -7.61 12.03 15.04
N ALA A 52 -8.07 10.81 15.33
CA ALA A 52 -7.37 9.85 16.17
C ALA A 52 -6.89 8.60 15.40
N ILE A 53 -7.49 8.29 14.26
CA ILE A 53 -7.27 7.05 13.51
C ILE A 53 -6.50 7.34 12.23
N TRP A 54 -5.31 6.74 12.13
CA TRP A 54 -4.54 6.70 10.89
C TRP A 54 -5.22 5.77 9.89
N HIS A 55 -5.57 6.29 8.71
CA HIS A 55 -6.01 5.50 7.57
C HIS A 55 -4.79 5.11 6.71
N ILE A 56 -4.45 3.82 6.71
CA ILE A 56 -3.29 3.27 6.02
C ILE A 56 -3.72 2.68 4.68
N TYR A 57 -2.97 2.99 3.63
CA TYR A 57 -3.07 2.35 2.32
C TYR A 57 -1.93 1.34 2.19
N TYR A 58 -2.28 0.09 1.95
CA TYR A 58 -1.35 -0.98 1.65
C TYR A 58 -1.17 -1.01 0.14
N ASN A 59 0.01 -0.58 -0.32
CA ASN A 59 0.33 -0.47 -1.73
C ASN A 59 1.43 -1.47 -2.09
N CYS A 60 1.28 -2.07 -3.26
CA CYS A 60 2.36 -2.74 -3.97
C CYS A 60 2.70 -1.90 -5.20
N TYR A 61 3.83 -2.18 -5.83
CA TYR A 61 4.21 -1.50 -7.07
C TYR A 61 4.58 -2.50 -8.14
N LEU A 62 4.11 -2.25 -9.36
CA LEU A 62 4.67 -2.90 -10.53
C LEU A 62 5.71 -1.99 -11.15
N VAL A 63 6.88 -2.54 -11.45
CA VAL A 63 7.95 -1.87 -12.19
C VAL A 63 8.18 -2.63 -13.49
N ARG A 64 7.96 -1.96 -14.61
CA ARG A 64 8.10 -2.53 -15.95
C ARG A 64 9.20 -1.84 -16.73
N ILE A 65 10.06 -2.65 -17.36
CA ILE A 65 11.08 -2.19 -18.30
C ILE A 65 11.32 -3.28 -19.35
N HIS A 66 10.96 -3.00 -20.60
CA HIS A 66 10.97 -4.01 -21.68
C HIS A 66 10.21 -5.29 -21.26
N ASP A 67 10.90 -6.43 -21.20
CA ASP A 67 10.34 -7.73 -20.81
C ASP A 67 10.48 -8.02 -19.30
N TYR A 68 11.06 -7.09 -18.52
CA TYR A 68 11.13 -7.20 -17.07
C TYR A 68 9.87 -6.65 -16.41
N VAL A 69 9.23 -7.49 -15.61
CA VAL A 69 8.05 -7.15 -14.81
C VAL A 69 8.35 -7.55 -13.37
N CYS A 70 8.64 -6.54 -12.54
CA CYS A 70 8.91 -6.72 -11.12
C CYS A 70 7.72 -6.25 -10.29
N LEU A 71 7.26 -7.11 -9.38
CA LEU A 71 6.33 -6.74 -8.33
C LEU A 71 7.10 -6.42 -7.05
N VAL A 72 6.90 -5.23 -6.50
CA VAL A 72 7.45 -4.80 -5.22
C VAL A 72 6.39 -5.00 -4.14
N ASP A 73 6.70 -5.88 -3.19
CA ASP A 73 5.82 -6.41 -2.14
C ASP A 73 4.57 -7.14 -2.66
N THR A 74 3.96 -7.98 -1.82
CA THR A 74 2.79 -8.83 -2.18
C THR A 74 1.54 -8.53 -1.36
N GLY A 75 1.54 -7.43 -0.59
CA GLY A 75 0.37 -6.94 0.13
C GLY A 75 0.00 -7.81 1.34
N VAL A 76 -1.20 -7.60 1.85
CA VAL A 76 -1.72 -8.23 3.07
C VAL A 76 -2.24 -9.65 2.87
N GLY A 77 -2.26 -10.13 1.62
CA GLY A 77 -2.76 -11.46 1.27
C GLY A 77 -4.27 -11.60 1.34
N PRO A 78 -4.82 -12.83 1.18
CA PRO A 78 -6.25 -13.06 1.16
C PRO A 78 -6.97 -12.73 2.47
N GLY A 79 -6.23 -12.46 3.55
CA GLY A 79 -6.77 -12.05 4.84
C GLY A 79 -7.39 -13.18 5.68
N PRO A 80 -8.00 -12.82 6.82
CA PRO A 80 -8.18 -11.46 7.31
C PRO A 80 -6.90 -10.88 7.94
N TYR A 81 -6.38 -9.79 7.37
CA TYR A 81 -5.31 -8.99 7.96
C TYR A 81 -5.89 -8.03 9.00
N MET A 82 -5.31 -8.03 10.21
CA MET A 82 -5.81 -7.30 11.38
C MET A 82 -7.31 -7.56 11.66
N GLY A 83 -7.84 -8.72 11.25
CA GLY A 83 -9.24 -9.09 11.46
C GLY A 83 -10.27 -8.39 10.57
N GLN A 84 -9.85 -7.51 9.64
CA GLN A 84 -10.79 -6.64 8.91
C GLN A 84 -10.48 -6.48 7.42
N LEU A 85 -9.21 -6.61 6.99
CA LEU A 85 -8.82 -6.35 5.61
C LEU A 85 -8.53 -7.66 4.85
N HIS A 86 -9.04 -7.77 3.62
CA HIS A 86 -8.69 -8.82 2.67
C HIS A 86 -8.03 -8.12 1.48
N GLY A 87 -6.82 -8.57 1.13
CA GLY A 87 -6.03 -7.99 0.05
C GLY A 87 -6.69 -8.17 -1.30
N LYS A 88 -6.42 -7.22 -2.19
CA LYS A 88 -6.98 -7.11 -3.53
C LYS A 88 -5.90 -7.00 -4.60
N LEU A 89 -4.65 -7.31 -4.28
CA LEU A 89 -3.53 -7.21 -5.22
C LEU A 89 -3.80 -7.92 -6.55
N LEU A 90 -4.37 -9.13 -6.52
CA LEU A 90 -4.72 -9.87 -7.74
C LEU A 90 -5.82 -9.16 -8.57
N ASP A 91 -6.78 -8.49 -7.91
CA ASP A 91 -7.76 -7.66 -8.61
C ASP A 91 -7.11 -6.41 -9.21
N ALA A 92 -6.19 -5.79 -8.47
CA ALA A 92 -5.46 -4.61 -8.91
C ALA A 92 -4.58 -4.92 -10.13
N LEU A 93 -3.87 -6.06 -10.14
CA LEU A 93 -3.10 -6.54 -11.30
C LEU A 93 -4.01 -6.73 -12.53
N ARG A 94 -5.15 -7.43 -12.34
CA ARG A 94 -6.13 -7.66 -13.42
C ARG A 94 -6.72 -6.37 -13.98
N ALA A 95 -6.97 -5.37 -13.12
CA ALA A 95 -7.47 -4.06 -13.55
C ALA A 95 -6.46 -3.30 -14.45
N HIS A 96 -5.18 -3.70 -14.41
CA HIS A 96 -4.12 -3.20 -15.27
C HIS A 96 -3.72 -4.21 -16.37
N GLU A 97 -4.56 -5.21 -16.64
CA GLU A 97 -4.35 -6.21 -17.70
C GLU A 97 -3.05 -7.03 -17.53
N ILE A 98 -2.59 -7.19 -16.28
CA ILE A 98 -1.42 -8.00 -15.93
C ILE A 98 -1.89 -9.28 -15.25
N ASN A 99 -1.39 -10.40 -15.75
CA ASN A 99 -1.58 -11.68 -15.09
C ASN A 99 -0.42 -11.94 -14.11
N PRO A 100 -0.65 -12.64 -12.99
CA PRO A 100 0.43 -12.96 -12.06
C PRO A 100 1.62 -13.68 -12.70
N GLU A 101 1.37 -14.52 -13.70
CA GLU A 101 2.40 -15.22 -14.49
C GLU A 101 3.30 -14.30 -15.32
N ASP A 102 2.88 -13.06 -15.60
CA ASP A 102 3.71 -12.07 -16.28
C ASP A 102 4.80 -11.52 -15.36
N VAL A 103 4.63 -11.64 -14.03
CA VAL A 103 5.60 -11.19 -13.02
C VAL A 103 6.75 -12.20 -12.95
N ASN A 104 7.94 -11.77 -13.34
CA ASN A 104 9.13 -12.62 -13.32
C ASN A 104 10.01 -12.41 -12.08
N THR A 105 9.81 -11.31 -11.35
CA THR A 105 10.57 -10.98 -10.15
C THR A 105 9.65 -10.42 -9.07
N VAL A 106 9.76 -10.95 -7.86
CA VAL A 106 9.15 -10.35 -6.66
C VAL A 106 10.26 -9.77 -5.79
N PHE A 107 10.23 -8.47 -5.55
CA PHE A 107 11.14 -7.76 -4.66
C PHE A 107 10.40 -7.42 -3.36
N LEU A 108 10.81 -8.05 -2.26
CA LEU A 108 10.26 -7.76 -0.94
C LEU A 108 11.11 -6.70 -0.27
N THR A 109 10.50 -5.60 0.13
CA THR A 109 11.19 -4.53 0.87
C THR A 109 11.62 -5.02 2.25
N HIS A 110 10.77 -5.83 2.90
CA HIS A 110 11.01 -6.52 4.17
C HIS A 110 9.95 -7.62 4.40
N ALA A 111 9.99 -8.30 5.54
CA ALA A 111 9.20 -9.49 5.83
C ALA A 111 8.04 -9.27 6.84
N HIS A 112 7.41 -8.10 6.85
CA HIS A 112 6.14 -7.94 7.58
C HIS A 112 4.99 -8.53 6.79
N SER A 113 3.96 -9.01 7.49
CA SER A 113 2.80 -9.72 6.92
C SER A 113 2.00 -8.91 5.89
N ASP A 114 2.07 -7.59 5.92
CA ASP A 114 1.46 -6.69 4.93
C ASP A 114 2.28 -6.52 3.63
N HIS A 115 3.46 -7.13 3.58
CA HIS A 115 4.34 -7.13 2.41
C HIS A 115 4.57 -8.53 1.84
N VAL A 116 4.32 -9.59 2.63
CA VAL A 116 4.54 -11.00 2.25
C VAL A 116 3.28 -11.86 2.39
N GLY A 117 2.10 -11.23 2.40
CA GLY A 117 0.84 -11.89 2.76
C GLY A 117 0.26 -12.76 1.65
N LEU A 118 0.54 -12.44 0.38
CA LEU A 118 0.19 -13.26 -0.78
C LEU A 118 1.36 -14.15 -1.19
#